data_AF-A0A392N049-F1
#
_entry.id   AF-A0A392N049-F1
#
_cell.length_a   1.000
_cell.length_b   1.000
_cell.length_c   1.000
_cell.angle_alpha   90.00
_cell.angle_beta   90.00
_cell.angle_gamma   90.00
#
_symmetry.space_group_name_H-M   'P 1'
#
loop_
_entity.id
_entity.type
_entity.pdbx_description
1 polymer ?
#
loop_
_entity_poly.entity_id
_entity_poly.type
_entity_poly.pdbx_seq_one_letter_code
_entity_poly.pdbx_strand_id
1 'polypeptide(L)'
;MPLQRIGVGHVFNVLSMVVSALVESKRLKLAHEHVDMSVLWLFPQLVLVGIGEAFHFPGQVTFYYQQFPQSLRSTSTAMISMLIGIAFYLSTALIDQVRRSTDWLPDDINHGKVDNVYWMLVLFGGINFVYYLLCAAFYKYENV
;
A
#
# COMPACT_ATOMS: atom_id res chain seq x y z
N MET A 1 11.59 -8.41 17.09
CA MET A 1 12.09 -8.34 15.71
C MET A 1 11.24 -7.36 14.90
N PRO A 2 11.63 -6.08 14.81
CA PRO A 2 10.87 -5.05 14.10
C PRO A 2 10.66 -5.40 12.61
N LEU A 3 11.63 -6.06 11.97
CA LEU A 3 11.52 -6.52 10.58
C LEU A 3 10.35 -7.51 10.37
N GLN A 4 10.13 -8.46 11.28
CA GLN A 4 9.01 -9.42 11.13
C GLN A 4 7.65 -8.71 11.17
N ARG A 5 7.49 -7.69 12.03
CA ARG A 5 6.25 -6.90 12.10
C ARG A 5 6.01 -6.08 10.83
N ILE A 6 7.07 -5.46 10.29
CA ILE A 6 7.02 -4.73 9.02
C ILE A 6 6.65 -5.68 7.87
N GLY A 7 7.28 -6.86 7.80
CA GLY A 7 7.00 -7.87 6.78
C GLY A 7 5.55 -8.36 6.82
N VAL A 8 5.01 -8.64 8.01
CA VAL A 8 3.59 -8.99 8.18
C VAL A 8 2.68 -7.87 7.69
N GLY A 9 3.00 -6.61 8.00
CA GLY A 9 2.26 -5.45 7.50
C GLY A 9 2.24 -5.35 5.97
N HIS A 10 3.37 -5.62 5.31
CA HIS A 10 3.42 -5.68 3.84
C HIS A 10 2.52 -6.78 3.25
N VAL A 11 2.49 -7.97 3.86
CA VAL A 11 1.60 -9.06 3.42
C VAL A 11 0.13 -8.64 3.49
N PHE A 12 -0.29 -8.05 4.61
CA PHE A 12 -1.66 -7.56 4.77
C PHE A 12 -2.02 -6.44 3.78
N ASN A 13 -1.08 -5.54 3.49
CA ASN A 13 -1.28 -4.49 2.48
C ASN A 13 -1.47 -5.08 1.07
N VAL A 14 -0.65 -6.05 0.67
CA VAL A 14 -0.80 -6.73 -0.63
C VAL A 14 -2.13 -7.48 -0.69
N LEU A 15 -2.48 -8.21 0.38
CA LEU A 15 -3.76 -8.92 0.47
C LEU A 15 -4.96 -7.95 0.38
N SER A 16 -4.90 -6.80 1.05
CA SER A 16 -5.94 -5.79 0.96
C SER A 16 -6.11 -5.26 -0.46
N MET A 17 -4.99 -5.04 -1.17
CA MET A 17 -5.03 -4.59 -2.56
C MET A 17 -5.62 -5.65 -3.50
N VAL A 18 -5.33 -6.93 -3.27
CA VAL A 18 -5.97 -8.05 -3.99
C VAL A 18 -7.48 -8.09 -3.73
N VAL A 19 -7.90 -7.97 -2.46
CA VAL A 19 -9.33 -7.92 -2.11
C VAL A 19 -10.01 -6.71 -2.79
N SER A 20 -9.35 -5.55 -2.80
CA SER A 20 -9.87 -4.35 -3.47
C SER A 20 -10.06 -4.57 -4.98
N ALA A 21 -9.09 -5.20 -5.64
CA ALA A 21 -9.20 -5.54 -7.07
C ALA A 21 -10.38 -6.48 -7.34
N LEU A 22 -10.60 -7.49 -6.49
CA LEU A 22 -11.70 -8.43 -6.62
C LEU A 22 -13.07 -7.79 -6.35
N VAL A 23 -13.17 -6.96 -5.31
CA VAL A 23 -14.38 -6.21 -4.97
C VAL A 23 -14.75 -5.27 -6.10
N GLU A 24 -13.78 -4.56 -6.68
CA GLU A 24 -14.01 -3.64 -7.79
C GLU A 24 -14.41 -4.38 -9.07
N SER A 25 -13.77 -5.51 -9.36
CA SER A 25 -14.17 -6.40 -10.47
C SER A 25 -15.62 -6.85 -10.33
N LYS A 26 -16.08 -7.12 -9.10
CA LYS A 26 -17.47 -7.48 -8.80
C LYS A 26 -18.40 -6.28 -8.92
N ARG A 27 -18.00 -5.10 -8.44
CA ARG A 27 -18.77 -3.85 -8.56
C ARG A 27 -19.00 -3.48 -10.03
N LEU A 28 -17.97 -3.56 -10.86
CA LEU A 28 -18.06 -3.27 -12.29
C LEU A 28 -19.03 -4.22 -13.00
N LYS A 29 -19.01 -5.52 -12.67
CA LYS A 29 -19.99 -6.49 -13.22
C LYS A 29 -21.43 -6.15 -12.84
N LEU A 30 -21.67 -5.86 -11.56
CA LEU A 30 -23.00 -5.49 -11.06
C LEU A 30 -23.50 -4.17 -11.66
N ALA A 31 -22.61 -3.20 -11.87
CA ALA A 31 -22.94 -1.93 -12.52
C ALA A 31 -23.42 -2.11 -13.96
N HIS A 32 -22.80 -3.04 -14.73
CA HIS A 32 -23.27 -3.39 -16.08
C HIS A 32 -24.66 -4.05 -16.07
N GLU A 33 -24.96 -4.80 -15.01
CA GLU A 33 -26.29 -5.41 -14.79
C GLU A 33 -27.30 -4.43 -14.16
N HIS A 34 -26.93 -3.15 -13.95
CA HIS A 34 -27.74 -2.12 -13.29
C HIS A 34 -28.18 -2.51 -11.87
N VAL A 35 -27.35 -3.29 -11.17
CA VAL A 35 -27.57 -3.72 -9.78
C VAL A 35 -26.66 -2.92 -8.85
N ASP A 36 -27.25 -2.24 -7.88
CA ASP A 36 -26.49 -1.50 -6.87
C ASP A 36 -25.80 -2.43 -5.88
N MET A 37 -24.51 -2.19 -5.64
CA MET A 37 -23.71 -2.92 -4.67
C MET A 37 -23.71 -2.20 -3.31
N SER A 38 -23.90 -2.96 -2.23
CA SER A 38 -23.83 -2.38 -0.89
C SER A 38 -22.44 -1.84 -0.57
N VAL A 39 -22.38 -0.66 0.04
CA VAL A 39 -21.13 0.00 0.51
C VAL A 39 -20.38 -0.85 1.54
N LEU A 40 -21.06 -1.81 2.20
CA LEU A 40 -20.46 -2.75 3.14
C LEU A 40 -19.33 -3.59 2.52
N TRP A 41 -19.29 -3.73 1.19
CA TRP A 41 -18.19 -4.40 0.50
C TRP A 41 -16.86 -3.65 0.54
N LEU A 42 -16.81 -2.39 1.01
CA LEU A 42 -15.55 -1.69 1.30
C LEU A 42 -14.91 -2.12 2.62
N PHE A 43 -15.72 -2.68 3.52
CA PHE A 43 -15.28 -3.11 4.84
C PHE A 43 -14.08 -4.08 4.83
N PRO A 44 -14.07 -5.17 4.03
CA PRO A 44 -12.99 -6.15 4.09
C PRO A 44 -11.62 -5.57 3.72
N GLN A 45 -11.52 -4.75 2.67
CA GLN A 45 -10.24 -4.12 2.34
C GLN A 45 -9.80 -3.10 3.40
N LEU A 46 -10.72 -2.31 3.96
CA LEU A 46 -10.39 -1.31 4.97
C LEU A 46 -9.87 -1.95 6.26
N VAL A 47 -10.50 -3.06 6.69
CA VAL A 47 -10.03 -3.84 7.84
C VAL A 47 -8.64 -4.41 7.60
N LEU A 48 -8.37 -4.97 6.41
CA LEU A 48 -7.06 -5.51 6.08
C LEU A 48 -5.98 -4.43 6.03
N VAL A 49 -6.26 -3.24 5.46
CA VAL A 49 -5.33 -2.10 5.51
C VAL A 49 -5.07 -1.70 6.94
N GLY A 50 -6.11 -1.55 7.77
CA GLY A 50 -5.97 -1.16 9.17
C GLY A 50 -5.12 -2.14 9.99
N ILE A 51 -5.32 -3.44 9.79
CA ILE A 51 -4.46 -4.47 10.41
C ILE A 51 -3.02 -4.33 9.90
N GLY A 52 -2.83 -4.18 8.59
CA GLY A 52 -1.52 -4.00 7.98
C GLY A 52 -0.77 -2.80 8.57
N GLU A 53 -1.41 -1.64 8.66
CA GLU A 53 -0.85 -0.43 9.24
C GLU A 53 -0.54 -0.58 10.74
N ALA A 54 -1.40 -1.26 11.50
CA ALA A 54 -1.18 -1.51 12.93
C ALA A 54 0.09 -2.34 13.19
N PHE A 55 0.48 -3.23 12.28
CA PHE A 55 1.75 -3.95 12.37
C PHE A 55 2.92 -3.16 11.76
N HIS A 56 2.67 -2.47 10.65
CA HIS A 56 3.70 -1.79 9.87
C HIS A 56 4.22 -0.52 10.57
N PHE A 57 3.33 0.36 11.03
CA PHE A 57 3.69 1.67 11.58
C PHE A 57 4.53 1.57 12.87
N PRO A 58 4.14 0.80 13.91
CA PRO A 58 4.97 0.65 15.10
C PRO A 58 6.30 -0.06 14.80
N GLY A 59 6.30 -0.98 13.82
CA GLY A 59 7.50 -1.66 13.35
C GLY A 59 8.51 -0.71 12.71
N GLN A 60 8.05 0.14 11.79
CA GLN A 60 8.87 1.18 11.16
C GLN A 60 9.42 2.17 12.19
N VAL A 61 8.56 2.69 13.06
CA VAL A 61 8.96 3.64 14.09
C VAL A 61 10.03 3.02 14.99
N THR A 62 9.81 1.80 15.50
CA THR A 62 10.80 1.11 16.35
C THR A 62 12.13 0.91 15.61
N PHE A 63 12.10 0.51 14.34
CA PHE A 63 13.30 0.32 13.53
C PHE A 63 14.08 1.63 13.36
N TYR A 64 13.42 2.72 12.95
CA TYR A 64 14.07 4.02 12.84
C TYR A 64 14.63 4.49 14.18
N TYR A 65 13.85 4.39 15.27
CA TYR A 65 14.30 4.78 16.60
C TYR A 65 15.51 3.97 17.12
N GLN A 66 15.71 2.73 16.66
CA GLN A 66 16.87 1.90 17.00
C GLN A 66 18.10 2.22 16.15
N GLN A 67 17.91 2.66 14.90
CA GLN A 67 19.00 2.94 13.96
C GLN A 67 19.49 4.40 14.00
N PHE A 68 18.68 5.34 14.50
CA PHE A 68 19.08 6.74 14.63
C PHE A 68 19.87 7.02 15.93
N PRO A 69 21.02 7.73 15.87
CA PRO A 69 21.73 8.19 17.06
C PRO A 69 20.88 9.19 17.86
N GLN A 70 21.10 9.28 19.19
CA GLN A 70 20.27 10.10 20.09
C GLN A 70 20.12 11.57 19.65
N SER A 71 21.13 12.13 18.97
CA SER A 71 21.12 13.51 18.46
C SER A 71 20.22 13.74 17.24
N LEU A 72 19.82 12.69 16.51
CA LEU A 72 19.00 12.77 15.29
C LEU A 72 17.54 12.34 15.50
N ARG A 73 17.13 12.04 16.74
CA ARG A 73 15.76 11.61 17.04
C ARG A 73 14.70 12.64 16.66
N SER A 74 14.94 13.94 16.84
CA SER A 74 13.96 14.96 16.40
C SER A 74 13.90 15.10 14.88
N THR A 75 15.01 14.84 14.17
CA THR A 75 15.06 14.80 12.70
C THR A 75 14.35 13.59 12.12
N SER A 76 14.31 12.45 12.85
CA SER A 76 13.63 11.23 12.40
C SER A 76 12.14 11.46 12.12
N THR A 77 11.44 12.24 12.94
CA THR A 77 10.01 12.55 12.73
C THR A 77 9.82 13.41 11.48
N ALA A 78 10.70 14.40 11.26
CA ALA A 78 10.68 15.22 10.05
C ALA A 78 10.93 14.38 8.79
N MET A 79 11.85 13.40 8.87
CA MET A 79 12.16 12.50 7.77
C MET A 79 10.98 11.58 7.43
N ILE A 80 10.28 11.05 8.43
CA ILE A 80 9.04 10.25 8.22
C ILE A 80 7.97 11.10 7.54
N SER A 81 7.72 12.32 8.01
CA SER A 81 6.77 13.24 7.38
C SER A 81 7.15 13.57 5.93
N MET A 82 8.44 13.76 5.65
CA MET A 82 8.94 13.98 4.29
C MET A 82 8.72 12.76 3.39
N LEU A 83 9.00 11.54 3.89
CA LEU A 83 8.77 10.30 3.15
C LEU A 83 7.28 10.10 2.84
N ILE A 84 6.39 10.40 3.78
CA ILE A 84 4.94 10.38 3.56
C ILE A 84 4.55 11.40 2.48
N GLY A 85 5.10 12.62 2.55
CA GLY A 85 4.88 13.64 1.51
C GLY A 85 5.31 13.16 0.13
N ILE A 86 6.52 12.61 0.01
CA ILE A 86 7.02 12.04 -1.25
C ILE A 86 6.10 10.92 -1.74
N ALA A 87 5.60 10.05 -0.86
CA ALA A 87 4.68 8.97 -1.22
C ALA A 87 3.34 9.50 -1.78
N PHE A 88 2.80 10.60 -1.25
CA PHE A 88 1.61 11.25 -1.78
C PHE A 88 1.84 11.89 -3.15
N TYR A 89 2.98 12.55 -3.34
CA TYR A 89 3.35 13.10 -4.66
C TYR A 89 3.54 11.98 -5.69
N LEU A 90 4.23 10.91 -5.31
CA LEU A 90 4.43 9.74 -6.18
C LEU A 90 3.09 9.08 -6.54
N SER A 91 2.19 8.92 -5.57
CA SER A 91 0.84 8.39 -5.83
C SER A 91 0.08 9.26 -6.83
N THR A 92 0.12 10.59 -6.67
CA THR A 92 -0.51 11.53 -7.60
C THR A 92 0.09 11.41 -9.00
N ALA A 93 1.42 11.36 -9.10
CA ALA A 93 2.12 11.23 -10.38
C ALA A 93 1.81 9.90 -11.07
N LEU A 94 1.71 8.79 -10.31
CA LEU A 94 1.32 7.48 -10.83
C LEU A 94 -0.11 7.51 -11.39
N ILE A 95 -1.06 8.12 -10.68
CA ILE A 95 -2.45 8.25 -11.15
C ILE A 95 -2.52 9.10 -12.42
N ASP A 96 -1.82 10.24 -12.46
CA ASP A 96 -1.77 11.10 -13.66
C ASP A 96 -1.16 10.36 -14.85
N GLN A 97 -0.08 9.60 -14.64
CA GLN A 97 0.53 8.78 -15.68
C GLN A 97 -0.41 7.70 -16.20
N VAL A 98 -1.12 6.99 -15.30
CA VAL A 98 -2.12 5.97 -15.66
C VAL A 98 -3.23 6.61 -16.48
N ARG A 99 -3.76 7.77 -16.05
CA ARG A 99 -4.82 8.50 -16.75
C ARG A 99 -4.40 8.95 -18.15
N ARG A 100 -3.15 9.35 -18.34
CA ARG A 100 -2.62 9.75 -19.65
C ARG A 100 -2.30 8.58 -20.56
N SER A 101 -1.86 7.46 -20.00
CA SER A 101 -1.35 6.32 -20.78
C SER A 101 -2.42 5.28 -21.08
N THR A 102 -3.50 5.24 -20.29
CA THR A 102 -4.53 4.21 -20.35
C THR A 102 -5.93 4.79 -20.20
N ASP A 103 -6.90 4.16 -20.86
CA ASP A 103 -8.32 4.47 -20.68
C ASP A 103 -8.90 3.79 -19.40
N TRP A 104 -8.06 3.47 -18.41
CA TRP A 104 -8.52 2.78 -17.20
C TRP A 104 -9.25 3.72 -16.22
N LEU A 105 -8.97 5.03 -16.28
CA LEU A 105 -9.61 6.09 -15.47
C LEU A 105 -10.34 7.13 -16.36
N PRO A 106 -11.46 6.75 -17.01
CA PRO A 106 -12.35 7.72 -17.63
C PRO A 106 -13.13 8.52 -16.56
N ASP A 107 -13.72 9.65 -16.95
CA ASP A 107 -14.51 10.49 -16.03
C ASP A 107 -15.74 9.75 -15.46
N ASP A 108 -16.24 8.73 -16.17
CA ASP A 108 -17.27 7.82 -15.69
C ASP A 108 -16.66 6.51 -15.16
N ILE A 109 -16.66 6.35 -13.84
CA ILE A 109 -16.10 5.21 -13.12
C ILE A 109 -16.77 3.86 -13.47
N ASN A 110 -17.99 3.87 -14.03
CA ASN A 110 -18.69 2.64 -14.42
C ASN A 110 -18.19 2.07 -15.75
N HIS A 111 -17.64 2.93 -16.61
CA HIS A 111 -17.00 2.55 -17.86
C HIS A 111 -15.48 2.37 -17.72
N GLY A 112 -14.92 2.69 -16.55
CA GLY A 112 -13.51 2.55 -16.23
C GLY A 112 -13.10 1.11 -15.88
N LYS A 113 -11.80 0.85 -16.01
CA LYS A 113 -11.15 -0.40 -15.61
C LYS A 113 -10.32 -0.18 -14.35
N VAL A 114 -10.98 0.26 -13.28
CA VAL A 114 -10.34 0.55 -11.99
C VAL A 114 -9.75 -0.72 -11.36
N ASP A 115 -10.32 -1.87 -11.68
CA ASP A 115 -9.77 -3.20 -11.35
C ASP A 115 -8.33 -3.38 -11.86
N ASN A 116 -8.02 -2.95 -13.09
CA ASN A 116 -6.67 -3.01 -13.65
C ASN A 116 -5.68 -2.14 -12.87
N VAL A 117 -6.12 -0.99 -12.37
CA VAL A 117 -5.28 -0.11 -11.54
C VAL A 117 -4.96 -0.81 -10.22
N TYR A 118 -5.94 -1.44 -9.59
CA TYR A 118 -5.69 -2.23 -8.38
C TYR A 118 -4.76 -3.41 -8.65
N TRP A 119 -4.92 -4.14 -9.75
CA TRP A 119 -3.98 -5.20 -10.15
C TRP A 119 -2.56 -4.68 -10.41
N MET A 120 -2.42 -3.51 -11.03
CA MET A 120 -1.13 -2.86 -11.20
C MET A 120 -0.49 -2.54 -9.84
N LEU A 121 -1.27 -2.02 -8.89
CA LEU A 121 -0.81 -1.75 -7.52
C LEU A 121 -0.46 -3.04 -6.75
N VAL A 122 -1.16 -4.16 -6.98
CA VAL A 122 -0.77 -5.47 -6.44
C VAL A 122 0.61 -5.86 -6.95
N LEU A 123 0.89 -5.68 -8.24
CA LEU A 123 2.18 -6.02 -8.84
C LEU A 123 3.30 -5.12 -8.28
N PHE A 124 3.09 -3.80 -8.22
CA PHE A 124 4.04 -2.88 -7.60
C PHE A 124 4.27 -3.18 -6.11
N GLY A 125 3.21 -3.45 -5.36
CA GLY A 125 3.28 -3.83 -3.95
C GLY A 125 4.01 -5.16 -3.73
N GLY A 126 3.79 -6.14 -4.61
CA GLY A 126 4.51 -7.41 -4.61
C GLY A 126 6.01 -7.25 -4.88
N ILE A 127 6.38 -6.45 -5.89
CA ILE A 127 7.78 -6.12 -6.17
C ILE A 127 8.43 -5.42 -4.98
N ASN A 128 7.72 -4.45 -4.37
CA ASN A 128 8.19 -3.75 -3.18
C ASN A 128 8.41 -4.72 -2.00
N PHE A 129 7.51 -5.69 -1.81
CA PHE A 129 7.65 -6.70 -0.78
C PHE A 129 8.83 -7.64 -1.03
N VAL A 130 9.05 -8.09 -2.27
CA VAL A 130 10.23 -8.90 -2.62
C VAL A 130 11.52 -8.12 -2.39
N TYR A 131 11.55 -6.84 -2.81
CA TYR A 131 12.69 -5.96 -2.55
C TYR A 131 12.95 -5.80 -1.04
N TYR A 132 11.89 -5.60 -0.25
CA TYR A 132 11.97 -5.57 1.21
C TYR A 132 12.55 -6.87 1.78
N LEU A 133 12.10 -8.03 1.31
CA LEU A 133 12.63 -9.33 1.74
C LEU A 133 14.10 -9.51 1.40
N LEU A 134 14.54 -9.09 0.22
CA LEU A 134 15.95 -9.11 -0.17
C LEU A 134 16.76 -8.21 0.77
N CYS A 135 16.34 -6.95 0.96
CA CYS A 135 17.00 -6.04 1.89
C CYS A 135 17.04 -6.60 3.31
N ALA A 136 15.93 -7.17 3.80
CA ALA A 136 15.84 -7.81 5.11
C ALA A 136 16.76 -9.03 5.25
N ALA A 137 16.91 -9.83 4.20
CA ALA A 137 17.79 -11.00 4.18
C ALA A 137 19.28 -10.63 4.10
N PHE A 138 19.61 -9.56 3.38
CA PHE A 138 20.97 -9.01 3.31
C PHE A 138 21.33 -8.15 4.54
N TYR A 139 20.34 -7.70 5.31
CA TYR A 139 20.56 -6.96 6.54
C TYR A 139 21.15 -7.89 7.61
N LYS A 140 22.47 -7.86 7.78
CA LYS A 140 23.12 -8.51 8.91
C LYS A 140 22.65 -7.81 10.19
N TYR A 141 22.07 -8.58 11.11
CA TYR A 141 21.95 -8.16 12.50
C TYR A 141 23.36 -7.83 12.99
N GLU A 142 23.65 -6.56 13.19
CA GLU A 142 24.83 -6.14 13.95
C GLU A 142 24.55 -6.57 15.39
N ASN A 143 25.08 -7.74 15.76
CA ASN A 143 25.14 -8.19 17.14
C ASN A 143 26.06 -7.20 17.88
N VAL A 144 25.44 -6.22 18.54
CA VAL A 144 26.08 -5.49 19.63
C VAL A 144 26.11 -6.38 20.86
#